data_AF-A0A0N1NVU4-F1
#
_entry.id   AF-A0A0N1NVU4-F1
#
_cell.length_a   1.000
_cell.length_b   1.000
_cell.length_c   1.000
_cell.angle_alpha   90.00
_cell.angle_beta   90.00
_cell.angle_gamma   90.00
#
_symmetry.space_group_name_H-M   'P 1'
#
loop_
_entity.id
_entity.type
_entity.pdbx_description
1 polymer ?
#
loop_
_entity_poly.entity_id
_entity_poly.type
_entity_poly.pdbx_seq_one_letter_code
_entity_poly.pdbx_strand_id
1 'polypeptide(L)'
;MEPLGGSHANGMQQLNPPPPSNNTVTVRMVDTTSVMKLHAEAFLKPVMPGHEIMTVIDLAFLIENPRLGKKAMFDLGTRKDYWNSPPWTIARIEAAIPGVRIEKDVTEILQEKGMKLSEINDIIWSHSHWDHIGSPYLFPPSTNLCYGKGTGPFPGYPANPNSALNQADFEGRKCIEIDYDMEIGPYPAHDFYGDGSLHLLDTPGHWPGHMCALARTTPDTFLFLGGDICHFAGDFRPSEQLPLPDSIPEEAFGNIEAAAVKRAHKTPGWMAPMRPQTRRHAILQIIDTQTLFL
;
A
#
# COMPACT_ATOMS: atom_id res chain seq x y z
N MET A 1 36.11 -1.10 -36.12
CA MET A 1 34.72 -0.66 -35.85
C MET A 1 34.40 -1.16 -34.46
N GLU A 2 35.05 -0.52 -33.50
CA GLU A 2 34.49 0.41 -32.49
C GLU A 2 33.97 -0.35 -31.27
N PRO A 3 34.66 -0.25 -30.11
CA PRO A 3 34.15 -0.77 -28.85
C PRO A 3 33.15 0.24 -28.29
N LEU A 4 31.94 -0.22 -27.95
CA LEU A 4 31.00 0.57 -27.16
C LEU A 4 31.52 0.67 -25.73
N GLY A 5 32.36 1.67 -25.50
CA GLY A 5 32.65 2.20 -24.18
C GLY A 5 31.42 2.94 -23.66
N GLY A 6 30.63 2.28 -22.83
CA GLY A 6 29.67 2.92 -21.93
C GLY A 6 30.31 3.03 -20.55
N SER A 7 30.53 4.26 -20.09
CA SER A 7 31.04 4.56 -18.75
C SER A 7 30.09 4.03 -17.67
N HIS A 8 30.42 2.90 -17.05
CA HIS A 8 29.84 2.51 -15.78
C HIS A 8 30.49 3.33 -14.65
N ALA A 9 30.10 4.60 -14.56
CA ALA A 9 30.43 5.46 -13.43
C ALA A 9 29.29 6.46 -13.22
N ASN A 10 28.77 6.51 -11.98
CA ASN A 10 27.74 7.38 -11.43
C ASN A 10 26.29 7.02 -11.78
N GLY A 11 25.59 6.36 -10.86
CA GLY A 11 24.18 6.02 -11.09
C GLY A 11 23.34 5.68 -9.86
N MET A 12 23.70 6.09 -8.64
CA MET A 12 22.62 6.38 -7.68
C MET A 12 22.09 7.75 -8.07
N GLN A 13 20.95 7.75 -8.76
CA GLN A 13 20.12 8.93 -8.94
C GLN A 13 20.00 9.58 -7.56
N GLN A 14 20.41 10.84 -7.45
CA GLN A 14 20.32 11.61 -6.21
C GLN A 14 18.89 11.43 -5.69
N LEU A 15 18.72 10.70 -4.58
CA LEU A 15 17.40 10.39 -4.03
C LEU A 15 16.75 11.72 -3.71
N ASN A 16 15.80 12.17 -4.54
CA ASN A 16 15.04 13.39 -4.34
C ASN A 16 14.07 13.12 -3.16
N PRO A 17 14.42 13.46 -1.91
CA PRO A 17 13.62 13.04 -0.77
C PRO A 17 12.36 13.92 -0.68
N PRO A 18 11.32 13.50 0.05
CA PRO A 18 10.21 14.39 0.36
C PRO A 18 10.73 15.69 1.02
N PRO A 19 10.17 16.87 0.69
CA PRO A 19 10.57 18.13 1.30
C PRO A 19 10.55 18.05 2.84
N PRO A 20 11.46 18.75 3.55
CA PRO A 20 11.46 18.75 5.00
C PRO A 20 10.15 19.30 5.57
N SER A 21 9.58 18.61 6.56
CA SER A 21 8.41 19.07 7.30
C SER A 21 8.42 18.48 8.71
N ASN A 22 7.89 19.24 9.67
CA ASN A 22 7.63 18.77 11.03
C ASN A 22 6.18 18.30 11.22
N ASN A 23 5.34 18.40 10.18
CA ASN A 23 3.95 17.96 10.24
C ASN A 23 3.89 16.46 9.99
N THR A 24 3.20 15.74 10.86
CA THR A 24 3.10 14.28 10.82
C THR A 24 1.64 13.86 10.83
N VAL A 25 1.38 12.65 10.35
CA VAL A 25 0.10 11.96 10.50
C VAL A 25 0.23 10.79 11.47
N THR A 26 -0.88 10.41 12.08
CA THR A 26 -1.02 9.10 12.72
C THR A 26 -1.66 8.15 11.71
N VAL A 27 -1.10 6.95 11.55
CA VAL A 27 -1.68 5.91 10.70
C VAL A 27 -2.10 4.74 11.58
N ARG A 28 -3.32 4.25 11.38
CA ARG A 28 -3.84 3.04 12.02
C ARG A 28 -4.33 2.07 10.98
N MET A 29 -4.00 0.81 11.17
CA MET A 29 -4.46 -0.26 10.30
C MET A 29 -5.89 -0.63 10.67
N VAL A 30 -6.73 -0.83 9.66
CA VAL A 30 -8.08 -1.34 9.79
C VAL A 30 -8.09 -2.75 9.22
N ASP A 31 -8.32 -3.73 10.10
CA ASP A 31 -8.65 -5.09 9.68
C ASP A 31 -10.05 -5.05 9.04
N THR A 32 -10.08 -5.20 7.72
CA THR A 32 -11.29 -5.11 6.89
C THR A 32 -12.17 -6.34 7.04
N THR A 33 -11.74 -7.37 7.79
CA THR A 33 -12.36 -8.69 7.92
C THR A 33 -12.42 -9.51 6.64
N SER A 34 -11.79 -9.02 5.57
CA SER A 34 -11.75 -9.69 4.28
C SER A 34 -10.71 -10.80 4.29
N VAL A 35 -11.16 -12.01 3.92
CA VAL A 35 -10.30 -13.16 3.71
C VAL A 35 -10.67 -13.81 2.39
N MET A 36 -9.72 -13.83 1.46
CA MET A 36 -9.89 -14.38 0.12
C MET A 36 -8.98 -15.57 -0.09
N LYS A 37 -9.48 -16.55 -0.84
CA LYS A 37 -8.69 -17.65 -1.40
C LYS A 37 -8.48 -17.35 -2.88
N LEU A 38 -7.23 -17.41 -3.32
CA LEU A 38 -6.81 -17.10 -4.69
C LEU A 38 -6.01 -18.26 -5.26
N HIS A 39 -6.06 -18.43 -6.57
CA HIS A 39 -5.12 -19.32 -7.27
C HIS A 39 -3.72 -18.69 -7.26
N ALA A 40 -2.75 -19.39 -6.69
CA ALA A 40 -1.38 -18.88 -6.53
C ALA A 40 -0.71 -18.54 -7.86
N GLU A 41 -1.10 -19.18 -8.96
CA GLU A 41 -0.57 -18.92 -10.30
C GLU A 41 -0.79 -17.49 -10.82
N ALA A 42 -1.78 -16.78 -10.25
CA ALA A 42 -2.05 -15.39 -10.57
C ALA A 42 -0.99 -14.43 -9.98
N PHE A 43 -0.26 -14.86 -8.93
CA PHE A 43 0.68 -14.03 -8.19
C PHE A 43 2.11 -14.56 -8.22
N LEU A 44 2.28 -15.89 -8.25
CA LEU A 44 3.56 -16.55 -8.04
C LEU A 44 3.87 -17.53 -9.17
N LYS A 45 5.10 -17.46 -9.69
CA LYS A 45 5.66 -18.45 -10.63
C LYS A 45 7.09 -18.82 -10.21
N PRO A 46 7.45 -20.12 -10.15
CA PRO A 46 6.55 -21.28 -10.34
C PRO A 46 5.57 -21.46 -9.17
N VAL A 47 4.42 -22.07 -9.44
CA VAL A 47 3.50 -22.49 -8.38
C VAL A 47 4.13 -23.64 -7.61
N MET A 48 4.15 -23.51 -6.28
CA MET A 48 4.73 -24.53 -5.40
C MET A 48 3.72 -25.69 -5.21
N PRO A 49 4.13 -26.96 -5.43
CA PRO A 49 3.24 -28.10 -5.20
C PRO A 49 2.64 -28.10 -3.79
N GLY A 50 1.32 -28.32 -3.68
CA GLY A 50 0.56 -28.27 -2.44
C GLY A 50 0.22 -26.85 -1.94
N HIS A 51 0.59 -25.81 -2.70
CA HIS A 51 0.32 -24.40 -2.41
C HIS A 51 -0.36 -23.70 -3.60
N GLU A 52 -1.21 -24.43 -4.32
CA GLU A 52 -1.93 -23.92 -5.49
C GLU A 52 -3.00 -22.88 -5.13
N ILE A 53 -3.45 -22.91 -3.87
CA ILE A 53 -4.37 -21.92 -3.30
C ILE A 53 -3.66 -21.15 -2.20
N MET A 54 -3.69 -19.83 -2.29
CA MET A 54 -3.21 -18.92 -1.26
C MET A 54 -4.38 -18.24 -0.56
N THR A 55 -4.21 -17.97 0.73
CA THR A 55 -5.14 -17.14 1.49
C THR A 55 -4.52 -15.76 1.63
N VAL A 56 -5.26 -14.73 1.21
CA VAL A 56 -4.87 -13.33 1.37
C VAL A 56 -5.91 -12.57 2.18
N ILE A 57 -5.48 -11.43 2.71
CA ILE A 57 -6.33 -10.43 3.35
C ILE A 57 -6.14 -9.12 2.60
N ASP A 58 -7.16 -8.28 2.55
CA ASP A 58 -6.99 -6.87 2.20
C ASP A 58 -6.91 -6.03 3.48
N LEU A 59 -6.26 -4.88 3.42
CA LEU A 59 -6.09 -3.97 4.55
C LEU A 59 -6.46 -2.56 4.11
N ALA A 60 -7.02 -1.79 5.04
CA ALA A 60 -7.25 -0.36 4.86
C ALA A 60 -6.51 0.41 5.96
N PHE A 61 -6.26 1.70 5.74
CA PHE A 61 -5.52 2.52 6.70
C PHE A 61 -6.25 3.82 6.99
N LEU A 62 -6.54 4.07 8.26
CA LEU A 62 -6.99 5.37 8.73
C LEU A 62 -5.78 6.28 8.93
N ILE A 63 -5.75 7.40 8.23
CA ILE A 63 -4.73 8.44 8.33
C ILE A 63 -5.36 9.67 9.01
N GLU A 64 -4.77 10.12 10.11
CA GLU A 64 -5.19 11.32 10.83
C GLU A 64 -4.11 12.39 10.81
N ASN A 65 -4.44 13.57 10.27
CA ASN A 65 -3.61 14.76 10.36
C ASN A 65 -4.09 15.62 11.55
N PRO A 66 -3.40 15.58 12.72
CA PRO A 66 -3.81 16.31 13.91
C PRO A 66 -3.68 17.83 13.76
N ARG A 67 -2.76 18.31 12.90
CA ARG A 67 -2.56 19.75 12.65
C ARG A 67 -3.76 20.35 11.93
N LEU A 68 -4.26 19.67 10.92
CA LEU A 68 -5.39 20.14 10.10
C LEU A 68 -6.75 19.67 10.63
N GLY A 69 -6.76 18.75 11.59
CA GLY A 69 -7.98 18.09 12.07
C GLY A 69 -8.67 17.28 10.97
N LYS A 70 -7.89 16.69 10.06
CA LYS A 70 -8.37 15.93 8.90
C LYS A 70 -8.16 14.44 9.08
N LYS A 71 -9.09 13.65 8.55
CA LYS A 71 -8.98 12.19 8.49
C LYS A 71 -9.19 11.69 7.07
N ALA A 72 -8.36 10.76 6.64
CA ALA A 72 -8.53 10.07 5.37
C ALA A 72 -8.50 8.55 5.57
N MET A 73 -9.23 7.83 4.74
CA MET A 73 -9.03 6.39 4.54
C MET A 73 -8.16 6.18 3.31
N PHE A 74 -7.07 5.44 3.44
CA PHE A 74 -6.32 4.89 2.32
C PHE A 74 -6.79 3.45 2.09
N ASP A 75 -7.49 3.26 0.97
CA ASP A 75 -8.33 2.11 0.66
C ASP A 75 -9.46 1.85 1.68
N LEU A 76 -10.40 0.99 1.29
CA LEU A 76 -11.55 0.57 2.09
C LEU A 76 -11.73 -0.96 2.11
N GLY A 77 -10.77 -1.71 1.56
CA GLY A 77 -10.86 -3.16 1.43
C GLY A 77 -11.99 -3.61 0.50
N THR A 78 -12.44 -4.84 0.70
CA THR A 78 -13.59 -5.40 -0.01
C THR A 78 -14.92 -5.02 0.66
N ARG A 79 -15.93 -4.68 -0.15
CA ARG A 79 -17.30 -4.47 0.36
C ARG A 79 -17.95 -5.77 0.84
N LYS A 80 -18.69 -5.71 1.96
CA LYS A 80 -19.34 -6.90 2.56
C LYS A 80 -20.35 -7.55 1.62
N ASP A 81 -21.10 -6.74 0.91
CA ASP A 81 -22.12 -7.17 -0.04
C ASP A 81 -21.57 -7.27 -1.47
N TYR A 82 -20.36 -7.80 -1.64
CA TYR A 82 -19.66 -7.84 -2.94
C TYR A 82 -20.49 -8.46 -4.08
N TRP A 83 -21.48 -9.31 -3.80
CA TRP A 83 -22.44 -9.84 -4.79
C TRP A 83 -23.33 -8.77 -5.44
N ASN A 84 -23.41 -7.57 -4.86
CA ASN A 84 -24.06 -6.39 -5.42
C ASN A 84 -23.10 -5.47 -6.20
N SER A 85 -21.86 -5.91 -6.44
CA SER A 85 -20.91 -5.19 -7.29
C SER A 85 -21.41 -5.14 -8.74
N PRO A 86 -20.86 -4.23 -9.58
CA PRO A 86 -21.19 -4.21 -11.00
C PRO A 86 -21.00 -5.59 -11.66
N PRO A 87 -21.84 -5.98 -12.64
CA PRO A 87 -21.79 -7.31 -13.26
C PRO A 87 -20.41 -7.68 -13.83
N TRP A 88 -19.68 -6.69 -14.34
CA TRP A 88 -18.30 -6.89 -14.82
C TRP A 88 -17.38 -7.40 -13.69
N THR A 89 -17.50 -6.81 -12.51
CA THR A 89 -16.71 -7.16 -11.32
C THR A 89 -17.11 -8.55 -10.81
N ILE A 90 -18.41 -8.85 -10.75
CA ILE A 90 -18.90 -10.19 -10.36
C ILE A 90 -18.32 -11.29 -11.26
N ALA A 91 -18.37 -11.10 -12.58
CA ALA A 91 -17.86 -12.08 -13.52
C ALA A 91 -16.34 -12.36 -13.33
N ARG A 92 -15.57 -11.36 -12.89
CA ARG A 92 -14.15 -11.52 -12.57
C ARG A 92 -13.94 -12.24 -11.26
N ILE A 93 -14.72 -11.91 -10.23
CA ILE A 93 -14.67 -12.58 -8.93
C ILE A 93 -14.98 -14.07 -9.10
N GLU A 94 -16.08 -14.41 -9.78
CA GLU A 94 -16.49 -15.80 -10.01
C GLU A 94 -15.46 -16.61 -10.81
N ALA A 95 -14.72 -15.96 -11.72
CA ALA A 95 -13.70 -16.61 -12.52
C ALA A 95 -12.38 -16.86 -11.77
N ALA A 96 -12.03 -16.03 -10.78
CA ALA A 96 -10.69 -16.00 -10.21
C ALA A 96 -10.61 -16.32 -8.71
N ILE A 97 -11.72 -16.19 -7.98
CA ILE A 97 -11.73 -16.17 -6.51
C ILE A 97 -12.47 -17.42 -5.99
N PRO A 98 -11.76 -18.52 -5.70
CA PRO A 98 -12.36 -19.77 -5.21
C PRO A 98 -13.01 -19.69 -3.82
N GLY A 99 -12.77 -18.62 -3.06
CA GLY A 99 -13.43 -18.41 -1.79
C GLY A 99 -13.25 -17.00 -1.28
N VAL A 100 -14.30 -16.44 -0.70
CA VAL A 100 -14.29 -15.08 -0.16
C VAL A 100 -15.16 -15.04 1.09
N ARG A 101 -14.68 -14.37 2.13
CA ARG A 101 -15.41 -14.09 3.36
C ARG A 101 -15.10 -12.67 3.79
N ILE A 102 -16.14 -11.84 3.90
CA ILE A 102 -16.08 -10.50 4.48
C ILE A 102 -17.17 -10.45 5.54
N GLU A 103 -16.80 -10.08 6.78
CA GLU A 103 -17.78 -10.01 7.87
C GLU A 103 -18.39 -8.62 7.99
N LYS A 104 -17.60 -7.58 7.70
CA LYS A 104 -17.94 -6.17 7.89
C LYS A 104 -17.39 -5.28 6.79
N ASP A 105 -18.15 -4.27 6.40
CA ASP A 105 -17.59 -3.13 5.67
C ASP A 105 -16.69 -2.30 6.61
N VAL A 106 -15.69 -1.61 6.05
CA VAL A 106 -14.89 -0.63 6.80
C VAL A 106 -15.77 0.40 7.51
N THR A 107 -16.92 0.76 6.94
CA THR A 107 -17.86 1.66 7.60
C THR A 107 -18.43 1.10 8.90
N GLU A 108 -18.79 -0.19 8.92
CA GLU A 108 -19.28 -0.87 10.13
C GLU A 108 -18.16 -0.93 11.17
N ILE A 109 -16.93 -1.26 10.75
CA ILE A 109 -15.76 -1.34 11.63
C ILE A 109 -15.45 0.01 12.28
N LEU A 110 -15.45 1.10 11.51
CA LEU A 110 -15.24 2.46 12.03
C LEU A 110 -16.32 2.85 13.05
N GLN A 111 -17.59 2.57 12.74
CA GLN A 111 -18.72 2.91 13.61
C GLN A 111 -18.70 2.12 14.93
N GLU A 112 -18.35 0.83 14.90
CA GLU A 112 -18.20 0.01 16.10
C GLU A 112 -17.09 0.52 17.03
N LYS A 113 -16.05 1.16 16.48
CA LYS A 113 -15.00 1.84 17.23
C LYS A 113 -15.38 3.26 17.65
N GLY A 114 -16.64 3.67 17.44
CA GLY A 114 -17.18 4.95 17.85
C GLY A 114 -16.87 6.11 16.90
N MET A 115 -16.32 5.86 15.71
CA MET A 115 -16.04 6.88 14.72
C MET A 115 -17.25 7.15 13.84
N LYS A 116 -17.66 8.41 13.72
CA LYS A 116 -18.72 8.78 12.77
C LYS A 116 -18.12 8.87 11.37
N LEU A 117 -18.82 8.34 10.36
CA LEU A 117 -18.37 8.41 8.97
C LEU A 117 -18.18 9.86 8.47
N SER A 118 -18.93 10.82 9.04
CA SER A 118 -18.77 12.25 8.73
C SER A 118 -17.45 12.87 9.25
N GLU A 119 -16.68 12.13 10.05
CA GLU A 119 -15.34 12.54 10.46
C GLU A 119 -14.27 12.22 9.42
N ILE A 120 -14.56 11.32 8.48
CA ILE A 120 -13.68 11.02 7.34
C ILE A 120 -13.89 12.11 6.29
N ASN A 121 -12.81 12.81 5.95
CA ASN A 121 -12.84 13.87 4.96
C ASN A 121 -12.59 13.35 3.56
N ASP A 122 -11.71 12.35 3.43
CA ASP A 122 -11.20 11.89 2.16
C ASP A 122 -11.13 10.35 2.15
N ILE A 123 -11.53 9.74 1.06
CA ILE A 123 -11.22 8.35 0.70
C ILE A 123 -10.19 8.43 -0.42
N ILE A 124 -9.06 7.78 -0.25
CA ILE A 124 -7.98 7.71 -1.24
C ILE A 124 -7.90 6.27 -1.70
N TRP A 125 -8.27 6.02 -2.94
CA TRP A 125 -8.05 4.72 -3.56
C TRP A 125 -6.61 4.63 -4.05
N SER A 126 -5.87 3.61 -3.60
CA SER A 126 -4.62 3.22 -4.22
C SER A 126 -4.85 2.87 -5.68
N HIS A 127 -5.93 2.12 -5.98
CA HIS A 127 -6.42 1.84 -7.32
C HIS A 127 -7.86 1.31 -7.26
N SER A 128 -8.47 1.04 -8.43
CA SER A 128 -9.89 0.67 -8.55
C SER A 128 -10.19 -0.82 -8.63
N HIS A 129 -9.33 -1.69 -8.08
CA HIS A 129 -9.74 -3.08 -7.90
C HIS A 129 -10.78 -3.19 -6.77
N TRP A 130 -11.66 -4.17 -6.93
CA TRP A 130 -12.83 -4.40 -6.08
C TRP A 130 -12.51 -4.64 -4.60
N ASP A 131 -11.31 -5.13 -4.31
CA ASP A 131 -10.76 -5.42 -2.99
C ASP A 131 -10.04 -4.23 -2.33
N HIS A 132 -10.05 -3.06 -2.98
CA HIS A 132 -9.49 -1.81 -2.44
C HIS A 132 -10.56 -0.74 -2.26
N ILE A 133 -11.59 -0.75 -3.10
CA ILE A 133 -12.50 0.39 -3.22
C ILE A 133 -13.58 0.46 -2.15
N GLY A 134 -13.96 -0.68 -1.55
CA GLY A 134 -15.03 -0.81 -0.58
C GLY A 134 -16.37 -0.21 -1.04
N SER A 135 -17.03 0.51 -0.12
CA SER A 135 -18.37 1.09 -0.31
C SER A 135 -18.41 2.60 -0.05
N PRO A 136 -17.78 3.46 -0.88
CA PRO A 136 -17.78 4.91 -0.66
C PRO A 136 -19.19 5.49 -0.53
N TYR A 137 -20.18 4.96 -1.25
CA TYR A 137 -21.57 5.41 -1.19
C TYR A 137 -22.20 5.40 0.22
N LEU A 138 -21.64 4.64 1.17
CA LEU A 138 -22.08 4.61 2.57
C LEU A 138 -21.57 5.81 3.39
N PHE A 139 -20.51 6.48 2.94
CA PHE A 139 -20.02 7.70 3.56
C PHE A 139 -20.89 8.91 3.14
N PRO A 140 -21.00 9.95 3.99
CA PRO A 140 -21.71 11.17 3.62
C PRO A 140 -21.11 11.82 2.37
N PRO A 141 -21.91 12.50 1.52
CA PRO A 141 -21.41 13.16 0.30
C PRO A 141 -20.35 14.24 0.54
N SER A 142 -20.17 14.70 1.78
CA SER A 142 -19.08 15.58 2.20
C SER A 142 -17.70 14.92 2.22
N THR A 143 -17.64 13.59 2.08
CA THR A 143 -16.40 12.82 1.99
C THR A 143 -15.92 12.82 0.55
N ASN A 144 -14.75 13.39 0.30
CA ASN A 144 -14.16 13.40 -1.03
C ASN A 144 -13.71 11.99 -1.42
N LEU A 145 -13.73 11.70 -2.72
CA LEU A 145 -13.11 10.49 -3.28
C LEU A 145 -11.94 10.88 -4.17
N CYS A 146 -10.74 10.40 -3.83
CA CYS A 146 -9.49 10.74 -4.47
C CYS A 146 -8.91 9.50 -5.17
N TYR A 147 -8.40 9.65 -6.39
CA TYR A 147 -7.89 8.55 -7.20
C TYR A 147 -6.83 9.00 -8.20
N GLY A 148 -6.01 8.06 -8.68
CA GLY A 148 -4.95 8.33 -9.64
C GLY A 148 -5.45 8.50 -11.07
N LYS A 149 -4.60 9.04 -11.94
CA LYS A 149 -4.95 9.24 -13.35
C LYS A 149 -5.18 7.90 -14.05
N GLY A 150 -6.33 7.74 -14.69
CA GLY A 150 -6.64 6.49 -15.41
C GLY A 150 -7.39 5.43 -14.59
N THR A 151 -7.95 5.78 -13.43
CA THR A 151 -8.83 4.91 -12.61
C THR A 151 -10.14 4.49 -13.28
N GLY A 152 -10.58 5.16 -14.35
CA GLY A 152 -11.87 4.92 -15.02
C GLY A 152 -12.12 3.48 -15.54
N PRO A 153 -13.23 3.23 -16.26
CA PRO A 153 -14.04 4.23 -16.97
C PRO A 153 -15.15 4.87 -16.13
N PHE A 154 -15.44 6.14 -16.42
CA PHE A 154 -16.60 6.89 -15.93
C PHE A 154 -17.57 7.19 -17.09
N PRO A 155 -18.90 7.26 -16.87
CA PRO A 155 -19.60 7.06 -15.60
C PRO A 155 -19.57 5.59 -15.16
N GLY A 156 -19.87 5.33 -13.88
CA GLY A 156 -19.96 3.98 -13.33
C GLY A 156 -21.23 3.22 -13.76
N TYR A 157 -21.37 1.98 -13.31
CA TYR A 157 -22.59 1.18 -13.44
C TYR A 157 -23.70 1.76 -12.53
N PRO A 158 -24.97 1.87 -12.98
CA PRO A 158 -25.52 1.30 -14.20
C PRO A 158 -25.47 2.19 -15.44
N ALA A 159 -25.07 3.47 -15.36
CA ALA A 159 -25.00 4.35 -16.54
C ALA A 159 -24.04 3.83 -17.61
N ASN A 160 -22.95 3.18 -17.20
CA ASN A 160 -22.10 2.38 -18.07
C ASN A 160 -22.22 0.88 -17.69
N PRO A 161 -22.91 0.06 -18.49
CA PRO A 161 -23.07 -1.38 -18.23
C PRO A 161 -21.76 -2.18 -18.19
N ASN A 162 -20.69 -1.65 -18.79
CA ASN A 162 -19.37 -2.30 -18.86
C ASN A 162 -18.39 -1.80 -17.79
N SER A 163 -18.83 -0.91 -16.90
CA SER A 163 -17.98 -0.38 -15.83
C SER A 163 -17.78 -1.40 -14.72
N ALA A 164 -16.55 -1.51 -14.22
CA ALA A 164 -16.21 -2.20 -12.98
C ALA A 164 -16.57 -1.38 -11.72
N LEU A 165 -16.72 -0.07 -11.88
CA LEU A 165 -17.01 0.90 -10.82
C LEU A 165 -18.51 1.13 -10.67
N ASN A 166 -18.97 1.35 -9.44
CA ASN A 166 -20.37 1.64 -9.13
C ASN A 166 -20.61 3.16 -9.15
N GLN A 167 -21.59 3.63 -9.92
CA GLN A 167 -21.90 5.06 -10.04
C GLN A 167 -22.21 5.71 -8.69
N ALA A 168 -22.84 4.96 -7.77
CA ALA A 168 -23.17 5.45 -6.44
C ALA A 168 -21.94 5.89 -5.63
N ASP A 169 -20.75 5.36 -5.95
CA ASP A 169 -19.51 5.72 -5.27
C ASP A 169 -19.07 7.15 -5.56
N PHE A 170 -19.54 7.73 -6.67
CA PHE A 170 -19.15 9.07 -7.15
C PHE A 170 -20.29 10.09 -7.01
N GLU A 171 -21.53 9.62 -6.89
CA GLU A 171 -22.70 10.49 -6.96
C GLU A 171 -22.78 11.44 -5.76
N GLY A 172 -23.01 12.72 -6.05
CA GLY A 172 -23.23 13.77 -5.05
C GLY A 172 -22.00 14.17 -4.24
N ARG A 173 -20.82 13.58 -4.48
CA ARG A 173 -19.57 13.91 -3.79
C ARG A 173 -18.53 14.52 -4.72
N LYS A 174 -17.54 15.18 -4.11
CA LYS A 174 -16.39 15.68 -4.86
C LYS A 174 -15.43 14.52 -5.17
N CYS A 175 -15.23 14.29 -6.46
CA CYS A 175 -14.24 13.35 -6.98
C CYS A 175 -12.98 14.12 -7.39
N ILE A 176 -11.80 13.64 -6.99
CA ILE A 176 -10.52 14.32 -7.17
C ILE A 176 -9.57 13.34 -7.86
N GLU A 177 -9.36 13.53 -9.16
CA GLU A 177 -8.24 12.90 -9.86
C GLU A 177 -6.96 13.64 -9.46
N ILE A 178 -5.95 12.91 -8.97
CA ILE A 178 -4.73 13.52 -8.44
C ILE A 178 -3.84 14.02 -9.58
N ASP A 179 -3.46 15.30 -9.49
CA ASP A 179 -2.42 15.91 -10.31
C ASP A 179 -1.09 15.91 -9.54
N TYR A 180 -0.03 15.42 -10.18
CA TYR A 180 1.31 15.33 -9.60
C TYR A 180 2.12 16.55 -10.02
N ASP A 181 2.51 17.36 -9.04
CA ASP A 181 3.15 18.67 -9.20
C ASP A 181 4.60 18.71 -8.69
N MET A 182 5.08 17.59 -8.17
CA MET A 182 6.43 17.42 -7.66
C MET A 182 6.95 16.00 -7.94
N GLU A 183 8.15 15.70 -7.48
CA GLU A 183 8.77 14.37 -7.60
C GLU A 183 9.35 13.95 -6.24
N ILE A 184 9.24 12.67 -5.91
CA ILE A 184 9.90 12.03 -4.76
C ILE A 184 10.55 10.74 -5.25
N GLY A 185 11.87 10.64 -5.06
CA GLY A 185 12.66 9.61 -5.72
C GLY A 185 12.49 9.70 -7.25
N PRO A 186 12.22 8.58 -7.94
CA PRO A 186 11.94 8.58 -9.38
C PRO A 186 10.44 8.76 -9.71
N TYR A 187 9.57 9.01 -8.73
CA TYR A 187 8.12 9.01 -8.92
C TYR A 187 7.54 10.43 -8.93
N PRO A 188 6.66 10.78 -9.89
CA PRO A 188 5.77 11.92 -9.75
C PRO A 188 4.98 11.83 -8.45
N ALA A 189 4.82 12.95 -7.76
CA ALA A 189 4.27 13.00 -6.42
C ALA A 189 3.36 14.22 -6.23
N HIS A 190 2.51 14.14 -5.22
CA HIS A 190 1.63 15.21 -4.79
C HIS A 190 1.59 15.28 -3.26
N ASP A 191 1.81 16.46 -2.68
CA ASP A 191 1.60 16.69 -1.24
C ASP A 191 0.11 16.89 -0.95
N PHE A 192 -0.56 15.82 -0.54
CA PHE A 192 -2.02 15.73 -0.45
C PHE A 192 -2.65 16.78 0.47
N TYR A 193 -1.97 17.14 1.55
CA TYR A 193 -2.43 18.15 2.50
C TYR A 193 -1.72 19.50 2.34
N GLY A 194 -0.70 19.59 1.48
CA GLY A 194 0.13 20.78 1.29
C GLY A 194 0.98 21.16 2.51
N ASP A 195 1.14 20.24 3.46
CA ASP A 195 1.88 20.45 4.71
C ASP A 195 3.05 19.47 4.88
N GLY A 196 3.31 18.64 3.88
CA GLY A 196 4.37 17.64 3.83
C GLY A 196 4.15 16.41 4.70
N SER A 197 2.94 16.22 5.23
CA SER A 197 2.61 15.09 6.14
C SER A 197 2.14 13.83 5.41
N LEU A 198 1.60 13.96 4.19
CA LEU A 198 1.14 12.85 3.37
C LEU A 198 1.41 13.15 1.89
N HIS A 199 2.19 12.28 1.23
CA HIS A 199 2.43 12.39 -0.21
C HIS A 199 1.82 11.21 -0.93
N LEU A 200 1.17 11.46 -2.06
CA LEU A 200 0.73 10.43 -2.99
C LEU A 200 1.73 10.34 -4.14
N LEU A 201 2.10 9.12 -4.52
CA LEU A 201 3.06 8.85 -5.60
C LEU A 201 2.34 8.18 -6.76
N ASP A 202 2.57 8.67 -7.98
CA ASP A 202 2.12 8.03 -9.20
C ASP A 202 2.95 6.77 -9.45
N THR A 203 2.32 5.59 -9.32
CA THR A 203 2.99 4.30 -9.41
C THR A 203 2.25 3.34 -10.35
N PRO A 204 2.02 3.73 -11.60
CA PRO A 204 1.31 2.89 -12.56
C PRO A 204 2.10 1.61 -12.85
N GLY A 205 1.37 0.53 -13.11
CA GLY A 205 1.95 -0.78 -13.38
C GLY A 205 0.91 -1.86 -13.22
N HIS A 206 0.64 -2.24 -11.97
CA HIS A 206 -0.47 -3.13 -11.60
C HIS A 206 -1.82 -2.61 -12.12
N TRP A 207 -2.06 -1.31 -11.98
CA TRP A 207 -3.22 -0.62 -12.53
C TRP A 207 -2.79 0.73 -13.16
N PRO A 208 -3.44 1.21 -14.23
CA PRO A 208 -3.07 2.50 -14.85
C PRO A 208 -3.11 3.69 -13.88
N GLY A 209 -4.11 3.76 -13.00
CA GLY A 209 -4.23 4.80 -11.97
C GLY A 209 -3.77 4.35 -10.59
N HIS A 210 -2.78 3.46 -10.51
CA HIS A 210 -2.25 2.98 -9.24
C HIS A 210 -1.40 4.06 -8.54
N MET A 211 -1.62 4.22 -7.24
CA MET A 211 -0.90 5.15 -6.37
C MET A 211 -0.40 4.48 -5.11
N CYS A 212 0.77 4.90 -4.65
CA CYS A 212 1.24 4.64 -3.29
C CYS A 212 1.13 5.90 -2.43
N ALA A 213 1.24 5.76 -1.11
CA ALA A 213 1.36 6.90 -0.20
C ALA A 213 2.59 6.83 0.70
N LEU A 214 3.20 7.97 0.95
CA LEU A 214 4.21 8.19 1.98
C LEU A 214 3.62 9.05 3.10
N ALA A 215 3.24 8.39 4.18
CA ALA A 215 2.70 9.02 5.38
C ALA A 215 3.83 9.35 6.37
N ARG A 216 4.08 10.63 6.63
CA ARG A 216 5.14 11.06 7.55
C ARG A 216 4.71 10.82 9.01
N THR A 217 5.40 9.95 9.72
CA THR A 217 5.08 9.58 11.12
C THR A 217 5.97 10.29 12.15
N THR A 218 7.17 10.70 11.76
CA THR A 218 8.05 11.63 12.50
C THR A 218 8.67 12.59 11.48
N PRO A 219 9.35 13.69 11.89
CA PRO A 219 10.00 14.59 10.93
C PRO A 219 10.90 13.88 9.90
N ASP A 220 11.49 12.75 10.26
CA ASP A 220 12.47 11.97 9.52
C ASP A 220 12.03 10.55 9.11
N THR A 221 10.83 10.08 9.49
CA THR A 221 10.35 8.73 9.16
C THR A 221 8.99 8.73 8.50
N PHE A 222 8.79 7.73 7.63
CA PHE A 222 7.57 7.55 6.85
C PHE A 222 7.10 6.11 6.92
N LEU A 223 5.78 5.94 6.90
CA LEU A 223 5.14 4.69 6.53
C LEU A 223 4.83 4.73 5.03
N PHE A 224 5.26 3.69 4.31
CA PHE A 224 4.94 3.51 2.90
C PHE A 224 3.72 2.60 2.75
N LEU A 225 2.62 3.15 2.23
CA LEU A 225 1.40 2.43 1.92
C LEU A 225 1.43 2.08 0.44
N GLY A 226 1.78 0.82 0.15
CA GLY A 226 2.14 0.39 -1.21
C GLY A 226 0.96 0.08 -2.13
N GLY A 227 -0.25 -0.10 -1.59
CA GLY A 227 -1.33 -0.73 -2.37
C GLY A 227 -0.86 -2.08 -2.93
N ASP A 228 -1.09 -2.29 -4.22
CA ASP A 228 -0.75 -3.51 -4.94
C ASP A 228 0.54 -3.39 -5.77
N ILE A 229 1.42 -2.44 -5.43
CA ILE A 229 2.74 -2.36 -6.06
C ILE A 229 3.56 -3.64 -5.85
N CYS A 230 3.26 -4.40 -4.79
CA CYS A 230 3.86 -5.69 -4.47
C CYS A 230 2.92 -6.51 -3.58
N HIS A 231 2.45 -7.65 -4.08
CA HIS A 231 1.55 -8.54 -3.32
C HIS A 231 2.27 -9.44 -2.34
N PHE A 232 3.53 -9.82 -2.63
CA PHE A 232 4.23 -10.80 -1.84
C PHE A 232 5.69 -10.41 -1.60
N ALA A 233 6.18 -10.55 -0.37
CA ALA A 233 7.57 -10.22 -0.04
C ALA A 233 8.61 -11.06 -0.82
N GLY A 234 8.18 -12.15 -1.46
CA GLY A 234 9.00 -12.92 -2.40
C GLY A 234 9.34 -12.15 -3.68
N ASP A 235 8.56 -11.14 -4.06
CA ASP A 235 8.77 -10.35 -5.29
C ASP A 235 10.06 -9.51 -5.22
N PHE A 236 10.52 -9.20 -4.00
CA PHE A 236 11.80 -8.54 -3.76
C PHE A 236 12.95 -9.51 -3.50
N ARG A 237 12.69 -10.81 -3.41
CA ARG A 237 13.73 -11.79 -3.11
C ARG A 237 14.45 -12.16 -4.40
N PRO A 238 15.80 -12.22 -4.36
CA PRO A 238 16.56 -12.73 -5.47
C PRO A 238 16.11 -14.15 -5.86
N SER A 239 16.02 -14.40 -7.16
CA SER A 239 15.70 -15.71 -7.73
C SER A 239 16.72 -16.09 -8.80
N GLU A 240 16.65 -17.30 -9.35
CA GLU A 240 17.46 -17.66 -10.51
C GLU A 240 17.15 -16.78 -11.73
N GLN A 241 15.91 -16.30 -11.86
CA GLN A 241 15.52 -15.38 -12.95
C GLN A 241 15.87 -13.92 -12.65
N LEU A 242 15.94 -13.54 -11.37
CA LEU A 242 16.28 -12.19 -10.91
C LEU A 242 17.36 -12.28 -9.82
N PRO A 243 18.61 -12.62 -10.19
CA PRO A 243 19.68 -12.80 -9.22
C PRO A 243 20.06 -11.46 -8.57
N LEU A 244 20.74 -11.53 -7.42
CA LEU A 244 21.44 -10.35 -6.90
C LEU A 244 22.49 -9.90 -7.94
N PRO A 245 22.77 -8.59 -8.02
CA PRO A 245 23.95 -8.14 -8.75
C PRO A 245 25.20 -8.78 -8.14
N ASP A 246 26.21 -9.08 -8.99
CA ASP A 246 27.48 -9.70 -8.58
C ASP A 246 28.19 -8.91 -7.47
N SER A 247 27.96 -7.60 -7.42
CA SER A 247 28.38 -6.70 -6.36
C SER A 247 27.20 -5.92 -5.80
N ILE A 248 27.04 -5.93 -4.48
CA ILE A 248 26.14 -5.01 -3.77
C ILE A 248 26.98 -3.75 -3.48
N PRO A 249 26.56 -2.54 -3.92
CA PRO A 249 27.27 -1.30 -3.60
C PRO A 249 27.47 -1.13 -2.08
N GLU A 250 28.62 -0.66 -1.63
CA GLU A 250 28.91 -0.48 -0.19
C GLU A 250 27.87 0.42 0.49
N GLU A 251 27.31 1.37 -0.27
CA GLU A 251 26.31 2.33 0.17
C GLU A 251 24.95 1.68 0.46
N ALA A 252 24.66 0.50 -0.10
CA ALA A 252 23.40 -0.22 0.13
C ALA A 252 23.33 -0.91 1.50
N PHE A 253 24.46 -1.05 2.20
CA PHE A 253 24.50 -1.70 3.53
C PHE A 253 24.01 -0.79 4.68
N GLY A 254 23.68 0.47 4.38
CA GLY A 254 23.37 1.48 5.40
C GLY A 254 24.57 1.75 6.31
N ASN A 255 24.49 2.78 7.16
CA ASN A 255 25.52 3.01 8.18
C ASN A 255 25.45 1.92 9.26
N ILE A 256 26.13 0.80 9.02
CA ILE A 256 26.14 -0.39 9.89
C ILE A 256 26.64 -0.06 11.31
N GLU A 257 27.43 1.01 11.46
CA GLU A 257 27.90 1.49 12.77
C GLU A 257 26.79 2.06 13.65
N ALA A 258 25.76 2.70 13.08
CA ALA A 258 24.67 3.29 13.86
C ALA A 258 23.74 2.22 14.48
N ALA A 259 23.60 1.07 13.81
CA ALA A 259 22.78 -0.04 14.29
C ALA A 259 23.44 -0.84 15.43
N ALA A 260 24.77 -0.83 15.50
CA ALA A 260 25.54 -1.60 16.49
C ALA A 260 25.58 -0.97 17.90
N VAL A 261 25.30 0.34 18.04
CA VAL A 261 25.55 1.08 19.30
C VAL A 261 24.39 1.01 20.32
N LYS A 262 23.21 0.45 20.00
CA LYS A 262 22.06 0.40 20.93
C LYS A 262 21.79 -0.94 21.65
N ARG A 263 22.66 -1.95 21.54
CA ARG A 263 22.54 -3.20 22.32
C ARG A 263 23.71 -3.42 23.27
N ALA A 264 23.87 -2.51 24.22
CA ALA A 264 24.65 -2.74 25.42
C ALA A 264 23.77 -2.56 26.67
N HIS A 265 22.77 -3.44 26.84
CA HIS A 265 22.18 -3.69 28.15
C HIS A 265 22.50 -5.14 28.53
N LYS A 266 23.29 -5.28 29.59
CA LYS A 266 23.80 -6.53 30.14
C LYS A 266 22.64 -7.37 30.68
N THR A 267 22.52 -8.61 30.21
CA THR A 267 21.89 -9.71 30.95
C THR A 267 22.92 -10.83 31.15
N PRO A 268 23.13 -11.36 32.36
CA PRO A 268 24.16 -12.35 32.64
C PRO A 268 23.65 -13.81 32.52
N GLY A 269 24.51 -14.69 31.97
CA GLY A 269 24.40 -16.16 31.96
C GLY A 269 23.38 -16.65 30.93
N TRP A 270 23.66 -17.56 29.99
CA TRP A 270 24.34 -18.86 30.10
C TRP A 270 25.07 -19.16 28.77
N MET A 271 26.28 -19.73 28.84
CA MET A 271 27.03 -20.21 27.68
C MET A 271 26.74 -21.69 27.38
N ALA A 272 26.49 -22.00 26.11
CA ALA A 272 27.00 -23.19 25.43
C ALA A 272 27.30 -22.84 23.96
N PRO A 273 28.40 -23.33 23.35
CA PRO A 273 28.91 -22.79 22.09
C PRO A 273 28.27 -23.46 20.87
N MET A 274 27.71 -22.68 19.94
CA MET A 274 27.49 -23.11 18.56
C MET A 274 28.47 -22.42 17.62
N ARG A 275 29.03 -23.22 16.70
CA ARG A 275 30.01 -22.86 15.67
C ARG A 275 29.50 -21.74 14.73
N PRO A 276 30.39 -20.96 14.09
CA PRO A 276 29.99 -19.82 13.27
C PRO A 276 29.44 -20.32 11.93
N GLN A 277 28.12 -20.33 11.78
CA GLN A 277 27.49 -20.23 10.46
C GLN A 277 27.17 -18.76 10.23
N THR A 278 27.73 -18.24 9.15
CA THR A 278 27.53 -16.89 8.60
C THR A 278 26.05 -16.55 8.49
N ARG A 279 25.51 -15.86 9.49
CA ARG A 279 24.17 -15.29 9.48
C ARG A 279 24.22 -13.92 8.79
N ARG A 280 23.90 -13.89 7.50
CA ARG A 280 23.41 -12.67 6.83
C ARG A 280 21.93 -12.50 7.20
N HIS A 281 21.64 -11.73 8.24
CA HIS A 281 20.29 -11.22 8.50
C HIS A 281 20.25 -9.80 7.96
N ALA A 282 19.64 -9.60 6.79
CA ALA A 282 19.12 -8.30 6.43
C ALA A 282 17.85 -8.10 7.27
N ILE A 283 17.90 -7.09 8.14
CA ILE A 283 16.80 -6.67 8.99
C ILE A 283 15.78 -5.98 8.08
N LEU A 284 14.72 -6.70 7.68
CA LEU A 284 13.43 -6.05 7.50
C LEU A 284 12.83 -5.94 8.90
N GLN A 285 12.67 -4.72 9.39
CA GLN A 285 11.86 -4.47 10.56
C GLN A 285 10.41 -4.73 10.14
N ILE A 286 9.95 -5.97 10.34
CA ILE A 286 8.52 -6.25 10.46
C ILE A 286 8.06 -5.39 11.63
N ILE A 287 7.14 -4.48 11.33
CA ILE A 287 6.62 -3.50 12.26
C ILE A 287 6.02 -4.26 13.46
N ASP A 288 6.39 -3.84 14.66
CA ASP A 288 5.83 -4.35 15.91
C ASP A 288 4.32 -4.08 15.91
N THR A 289 3.54 -5.14 15.76
CA THR A 289 2.08 -5.08 15.58
C THR A 289 1.35 -4.69 16.87
N GLN A 290 2.02 -4.52 18.01
CA GLN A 290 1.34 -4.35 19.29
C GLN A 290 0.72 -2.97 19.54
N THR A 291 0.89 -1.98 18.65
CA THR A 291 0.33 -0.62 18.82
C THR A 291 -0.51 -0.10 17.64
N LEU A 292 -0.79 -0.94 16.62
CA LEU A 292 -1.32 -0.51 15.31
C LEU A 292 -2.79 -0.87 15.03
N PHE A 293 -3.44 -1.56 15.96
CA PHE A 293 -4.82 -1.99 15.81
C PHE A 293 -5.80 -0.98 16.40
N LEU A 294 -6.80 -0.60 15.61
CA LEU A 294 -8.01 0.06 16.10
C LEU A 294 -8.98 -0.93 16.75
#